data_AF-A0A2S4UVI8-F1
#
_entry.id   AF-A0A2S4UVI8-F1
#
_cell.length_a   1.000
_cell.length_b   1.000
_cell.length_c   1.000
_cell.angle_alpha   90.00
_cell.angle_beta   90.00
_cell.angle_gamma   90.00
#
_symmetry.space_group_name_H-M   'P 1'
#
loop_
_entity.id
_entity.type
_entity.pdbx_description
1 polymer ?
#
loop_
_entity_poly.entity_id
_entity_poly.type
_entity_poly.pdbx_seq_one_letter_code
_entity_poly.pdbx_strand_id
1 'polypeptide(L)'
;MFEATSATIPQPVPQVVPNATQAIVLNNFMKLPTNFHKEGNARKVVLDSHGTNYKQWEASIDRTLMHAFCVDETFVNNKGCWSSLTSQQAASIRGLLKHTICDSHDDNIEAGELEKPEKSLII
;
A
#
# COMPACT_ATOMS: atom_id res chain seq x y z
N MET A 1 -61.24 26.28 1.89
CA MET A 1 -60.26 25.65 0.99
C MET A 1 -58.90 25.95 1.58
N PHE A 2 -58.17 24.95 2.06
CA PHE A 2 -56.84 25.13 2.66
C PHE A 2 -55.85 24.31 1.83
N GLU A 3 -54.93 24.99 1.14
CA GLU A 3 -53.82 24.33 0.45
C GLU A 3 -52.86 23.75 1.48
N ALA A 4 -52.62 22.44 1.38
CA ALA A 4 -51.61 21.75 2.17
C ALA A 4 -50.24 21.91 1.50
N THR A 5 -49.39 22.75 2.07
CA THR A 5 -47.98 22.85 1.68
C THR A 5 -47.27 21.57 2.11
N SER A 6 -46.94 20.71 1.15
CA SER A 6 -46.20 19.47 1.41
C SER A 6 -44.73 19.81 1.69
N ALA A 7 -44.30 19.67 2.95
CA ALA A 7 -42.91 19.86 3.34
C ALA A 7 -42.01 18.80 2.68
N THR A 8 -41.06 19.25 1.86
CA THR A 8 -39.98 18.41 1.34
C THR A 8 -39.07 18.00 2.50
N ILE A 9 -39.20 16.75 2.93
CA ILE A 9 -38.29 16.11 3.87
C ILE A 9 -36.91 16.04 3.20
N PRO A 10 -35.81 16.49 3.86
CA PRO A 10 -34.47 16.32 3.32
C PRO A 10 -34.18 14.83 3.15
N GLN A 11 -34.00 14.37 1.91
CA GLN A 11 -33.54 13.01 1.67
C GLN A 11 -32.12 12.86 2.25
N PRO A 12 -31.81 11.74 2.93
CA PRO A 12 -30.44 11.48 3.35
C PRO A 12 -29.57 11.40 2.09
N VAL A 13 -28.53 12.23 2.03
CA VAL A 13 -27.46 12.10 1.04
C VAL A 13 -27.00 10.63 1.05
N PRO A 14 -26.85 9.95 -0.10
CA PRO A 14 -26.30 8.60 -0.15
C PRO A 14 -24.93 8.60 0.54
N GLN A 15 -24.89 8.16 1.79
CA GLN A 15 -23.64 7.90 2.46
C GLN A 15 -23.07 6.67 1.77
N VAL A 16 -21.94 6.84 1.06
CA VAL A 16 -21.18 5.74 0.49
C VAL A 16 -20.62 4.95 1.68
N VAL A 17 -21.44 4.02 2.19
CA VAL A 17 -20.98 2.99 3.11
C VAL A 17 -19.94 2.20 2.32
N PRO A 18 -18.70 2.02 2.82
CA PRO A 18 -17.74 1.16 2.16
C PRO A 18 -18.41 -0.19 1.92
N ASN A 19 -18.55 -0.59 0.65
CA ASN A 19 -19.14 -1.89 0.38
C ASN A 19 -18.26 -2.97 1.08
N ALA A 20 -18.85 -4.08 1.50
CA ALA A 20 -18.11 -5.11 2.25
C ALA A 20 -16.82 -5.55 1.54
N THR A 21 -16.80 -5.51 0.20
CA THR A 21 -15.63 -5.81 -0.62
C THR A 21 -14.51 -4.77 -0.44
N GLN A 22 -14.81 -3.48 -0.41
CA GLN A 22 -13.82 -2.41 -0.17
C GLN A 22 -13.17 -2.57 1.20
N ALA A 23 -13.97 -2.88 2.23
CA ALA A 23 -13.44 -3.10 3.58
C ALA A 23 -12.50 -4.32 3.62
N ILE A 24 -12.81 -5.40 2.88
CA ILE A 24 -11.95 -6.58 2.76
C ILE A 24 -10.64 -6.23 2.05
N VAL A 25 -10.71 -5.53 0.92
CA VAL A 25 -9.53 -5.14 0.13
C VAL A 25 -8.60 -4.26 0.95
N LEU A 26 -9.14 -3.23 1.61
CA LEU A 26 -8.37 -2.34 2.49
C LEU A 26 -7.76 -3.11 3.67
N ASN A 27 -8.48 -4.05 4.27
CA ASN A 27 -7.97 -4.89 5.35
C ASN A 27 -6.81 -5.78 4.88
N ASN A 28 -6.90 -6.36 3.68
CA ASN A 28 -5.82 -7.15 3.11
C ASN A 28 -4.56 -6.31 2.89
N PHE A 29 -4.72 -5.09 2.36
CA PHE A 29 -3.63 -4.14 2.23
C PHE A 29 -3.01 -3.80 3.60
N MET A 30 -3.84 -3.50 4.61
CA MET A 30 -3.32 -3.14 5.94
C MET A 30 -2.55 -4.27 6.62
N LYS A 31 -2.96 -5.52 6.41
CA LYS A 31 -2.30 -6.72 6.96
C LYS A 31 -0.95 -7.01 6.29
N LEU A 32 -0.90 -6.96 4.96
CA LEU A 32 0.26 -7.38 4.18
C LEU A 32 0.52 -6.41 3.00
N PRO A 33 0.91 -5.15 3.27
CA PRO A 33 0.98 -4.11 2.25
C PRO A 33 1.96 -4.45 1.12
N THR A 34 3.09 -5.08 1.44
CA THR A 34 4.11 -5.47 0.47
C THR A 34 3.67 -6.63 -0.42
N ASN A 35 2.90 -7.59 0.11
CA ASN A 35 2.38 -8.71 -0.70
C ASN A 35 1.23 -8.24 -1.58
N PHE A 36 0.33 -7.43 -1.02
CA PHE A 36 -0.76 -6.79 -1.75
C PHE A 36 -0.21 -5.98 -2.95
N HIS A 37 0.87 -5.24 -2.76
CA HIS A 37 1.54 -4.51 -3.85
C HIS A 37 2.11 -5.45 -4.93
N LYS A 38 2.72 -6.57 -4.56
CA LYS A 38 3.25 -7.57 -5.50
C LYS A 38 2.16 -8.29 -6.30
N GLU A 39 1.02 -8.58 -5.67
CA GLU A 39 -0.12 -9.20 -6.35
C GLU A 39 -0.76 -8.24 -7.36
N GLY A 40 -0.89 -6.96 -6.98
CA GLY A 40 -1.46 -5.92 -7.86
C GLY A 40 -0.51 -5.42 -8.96
N ASN A 41 0.78 -5.76 -8.90
CA ASN A 41 1.78 -5.33 -9.87
C ASN A 41 2.63 -6.50 -10.36
N ALA A 42 2.52 -6.82 -11.66
CA ALA A 42 3.22 -7.95 -12.29
C ALA A 42 4.75 -7.93 -12.15
N ARG A 43 5.36 -6.78 -11.77
CA ARG A 43 6.79 -6.66 -11.49
C ARG A 43 6.98 -5.97 -10.14
N LYS A 44 7.91 -6.49 -9.33
CA LYS A 44 8.39 -5.77 -8.15
C LYS A 44 9.12 -4.52 -8.63
N VAL A 45 8.53 -3.36 -8.45
CA VAL A 45 9.18 -2.08 -8.77
C VAL A 45 9.77 -1.53 -7.48
N VAL A 46 11.10 -1.40 -7.45
CA VAL A 46 11.84 -0.77 -6.34
C VAL A 46 12.46 0.49 -6.88
N LEU A 47 12.27 1.63 -6.20
CA LEU A 47 12.90 2.90 -6.55
C LEU A 47 14.42 2.75 -6.47
N ASP A 48 15.10 2.97 -7.59
CA ASP A 48 16.55 2.90 -7.65
C ASP A 48 17.20 4.11 -6.94
N SER A 49 18.46 3.95 -6.52
CA SER A 49 19.21 4.98 -5.79
C SER A 49 19.45 6.27 -6.58
N HIS A 50 19.35 6.21 -7.92
CA HIS A 50 19.51 7.35 -8.82
C HIS A 50 18.16 7.99 -9.20
N GLY A 51 17.04 7.41 -8.74
CA GLY A 51 15.68 7.80 -9.09
C GLY A 51 15.32 7.64 -10.57
N THR A 52 16.10 6.91 -11.38
CA THR A 52 15.88 6.84 -12.83
C THR A 52 14.55 6.21 -13.20
N ASN A 53 14.05 5.30 -12.36
CA ASN A 53 12.77 4.65 -12.49
C ASN A 53 11.64 5.31 -11.67
N TYR A 54 11.82 6.54 -11.16
CA TYR A 54 10.85 7.21 -10.28
C TYR A 54 9.42 7.18 -10.82
N LYS A 55 9.22 7.49 -12.10
CA LYS A 55 7.87 7.50 -12.70
C LYS A 55 7.21 6.13 -12.76
N GLN A 56 8.01 5.09 -12.97
CA GLN A 56 7.51 3.72 -12.94
C GLN A 56 7.17 3.28 -11.50
N TRP A 57 8.02 3.65 -10.54
CA TRP A 57 7.79 3.38 -9.13
C TRP A 57 6.55 4.12 -8.61
N GLU A 58 6.45 5.43 -8.87
CA GLU A 58 5.31 6.29 -8.51
C GLU A 58 4.00 5.67 -9.04
N ALA A 59 3.94 5.31 -10.33
CA ALA A 59 2.75 4.68 -10.92
C ALA A 59 2.38 3.34 -10.28
N SER A 60 3.37 2.56 -9.84
CA SER A 60 3.12 1.27 -9.17
C SER A 60 2.56 1.45 -7.76
N ILE A 61 3.04 2.47 -7.03
CA ILE A 61 2.51 2.85 -5.72
C ILE A 61 1.10 3.39 -5.89
N ASP A 62 0.90 4.30 -6.84
CA ASP A 62 -0.38 4.92 -7.11
C ASP A 62 -1.45 3.86 -7.43
N ARG A 63 -1.16 2.92 -8.33
CA ARG A 63 -2.07 1.79 -8.62
C ARG A 63 -2.41 0.98 -7.37
N THR A 64 -1.43 0.67 -6.53
CA THR A 64 -1.67 -0.09 -5.29
C THR A 64 -2.59 0.66 -4.34
N LEU A 65 -2.38 1.97 -4.16
CA LEU A 65 -3.19 2.79 -3.27
C LEU A 65 -4.59 3.01 -3.86
N MET A 66 -4.70 3.27 -5.16
CA MET A 66 -5.99 3.33 -5.85
C MET A 66 -6.82 2.06 -5.64
N HIS A 67 -6.19 0.89 -5.79
CA HIS A 67 -6.87 -0.39 -5.56
C HIS A 67 -7.24 -0.61 -4.09
N ALA A 68 -6.31 -0.36 -3.16
CA ALA A 68 -6.52 -0.55 -1.73
C ALA A 68 -7.63 0.34 -1.16
N PHE A 69 -7.71 1.58 -1.63
CA PHE A 69 -8.69 2.57 -1.18
C PHE A 69 -9.94 2.64 -2.07
N CYS A 70 -9.96 1.89 -3.19
CA CYS A 70 -11.03 1.91 -4.18
C CYS A 70 -11.33 3.33 -4.68
N VAL A 71 -10.28 4.06 -5.07
CA VAL A 71 -10.38 5.41 -5.65
C VAL A 71 -10.00 5.37 -7.13
N ASP A 72 -10.71 6.17 -7.92
CA ASP A 72 -10.55 6.22 -9.39
C ASP A 72 -9.57 7.32 -9.85
N GLU A 73 -9.13 8.17 -8.92
CA GLU A 73 -8.14 9.23 -9.16
C GLU A 73 -6.77 8.86 -8.59
N THR A 74 -5.72 9.50 -9.12
CA THR A 74 -4.35 9.31 -8.63
C THR A 74 -4.26 9.65 -7.13
N PHE A 75 -3.93 8.66 -6.32
CA PHE A 75 -3.84 8.79 -4.88
C PHE A 75 -2.62 9.63 -4.46
N VAL A 76 -1.46 9.37 -5.07
CA VAL A 76 -0.18 9.97 -4.66
C VAL A 76 -0.22 11.50 -4.77
N ASN A 77 -0.85 12.02 -5.82
CA ASN A 77 -0.94 13.45 -6.10
C ASN A 77 -2.16 14.14 -5.48
N ASN A 78 -3.06 13.40 -4.84
CA ASN A 78 -4.26 13.95 -4.21
C ASN A 78 -4.01 14.24 -2.72
N LYS A 79 -3.81 15.51 -2.36
CA LYS A 79 -3.59 15.94 -0.96
C LYS A 79 -4.75 15.55 -0.03
N GLY A 80 -5.98 15.48 -0.54
CA GLY A 80 -7.15 15.06 0.21
C GLY A 80 -7.00 13.62 0.73
N CYS A 81 -6.51 12.71 -0.13
CA CYS A 81 -6.30 11.30 0.21
C CYS A 81 -5.35 11.10 1.40
N TRP A 82 -4.34 11.96 1.57
CA TRP A 82 -3.40 11.90 2.69
C TRP A 82 -3.97 12.45 3.99
N SER A 83 -4.81 13.49 3.91
CA SER A 83 -5.39 14.16 5.08
C SER A 83 -6.45 13.32 5.80
N SER A 84 -7.10 12.39 5.09
CA SER A 84 -8.14 11.51 5.62
C SER A 84 -7.63 10.17 6.15
N LEU A 85 -6.30 9.95 6.19
CA LEU A 85 -5.73 8.69 6.64
C LEU A 85 -5.83 8.53 8.16
N THR A 86 -6.31 7.36 8.58
CA THR A 86 -6.11 6.89 9.95
C THR A 86 -4.64 6.58 10.21
N SER A 87 -4.23 6.60 11.48
CA SER A 87 -2.86 6.25 11.88
C SER A 87 -2.43 4.87 11.39
N GLN A 88 -3.36 3.90 11.35
CA GLN A 88 -3.08 2.55 10.88
C GLN A 88 -2.82 2.51 9.37
N GLN A 89 -3.67 3.17 8.57
CA GLN A 89 -3.49 3.24 7.12
C GLN A 89 -2.17 3.94 6.77
N ALA A 90 -1.86 5.05 7.46
CA ALA A 90 -0.59 5.76 7.27
C ALA A 90 0.62 4.87 7.62
N ALA A 91 0.52 4.04 8.67
CA ALA A 91 1.58 3.09 9.03
C ALA A 91 1.78 2.01 7.95
N SER A 92 0.70 1.44 7.40
CA SER A 92 0.77 0.47 6.30
C SER A 92 1.38 1.08 5.03
N ILE A 93 1.02 2.31 4.68
CA ILE A 93 1.63 3.02 3.54
C ILE A 93 3.12 3.27 3.78
N ARG A 94 3.53 3.74 4.97
CA ARG A 94 4.95 3.89 5.31
C ARG A 94 5.71 2.56 5.20
N GLY A 95 5.09 1.47 5.66
CA GLY A 95 5.66 0.12 5.54
C GLY A 95 5.87 -0.27 4.07
N LEU A 96 4.88 -0.01 3.20
CA LEU A 96 5.01 -0.24 1.76
C LEU A 96 6.16 0.58 1.16
N LEU A 97 6.21 1.88 1.43
CA LEU A 97 7.22 2.78 0.87
C LEU A 97 8.63 2.34 1.26
N LYS A 98 8.84 1.98 2.54
CA LYS A 98 10.13 1.47 3.02
C LYS A 98 10.62 0.23 2.27
N HIS A 99 9.71 -0.68 1.89
CA HIS A 99 10.08 -1.92 1.19
C HIS A 99 10.17 -1.80 -0.33
N THR A 100 9.78 -0.64 -0.88
CA THR A 100 9.79 -0.36 -2.32
C THR A 100 10.78 0.73 -2.69
N ILE A 101 11.50 1.28 -1.72
CA ILE A 101 12.67 2.13 -1.95
C ILE A 101 13.90 1.24 -1.75
N CYS A 102 14.87 1.32 -2.65
CA CYS A 102 16.14 0.65 -2.42
C CYS A 102 16.79 1.31 -1.20
N ASP A 103 16.73 0.63 -0.05
CA ASP A 103 17.58 0.98 1.07
C ASP A 103 18.98 0.53 0.64
N SER A 104 19.93 1.45 0.52
CA SER A 104 21.31 1.13 0.18
C SER A 104 22.03 0.48 1.37
N HIS A 105 21.36 -0.41 2.10
CA HIS A 105 21.97 -1.28 3.09
C HIS A 105 22.15 -2.65 2.46
N ASP A 106 23.37 -2.88 1.99
CA ASP A 106 23.90 -4.21 1.77
C ASP A 106 23.90 -4.97 3.11
N ASP A 107 22.75 -5.50 3.52
CA ASP A 107 22.70 -6.65 4.43
C ASP A 107 22.98 -7.92 3.62
N ASN A 108 24.12 -7.91 2.93
CA ASN A 108 24.74 -9.10 2.37
C ASN A 108 25.99 -9.38 3.20
N ILE A 109 25.82 -9.51 4.52
CA ILE A 109 26.68 -10.42 5.28
C ILE A 109 26.13 -11.80 4.93
N GLU A 110 26.70 -12.33 3.85
CA GLU A 110 26.91 -13.75 3.61
C GLU A 110 26.93 -14.46 4.96
N ALA A 111 25.86 -15.18 5.28
CA ALA A 111 25.93 -16.24 6.27
C ALA A 111 26.85 -17.30 5.65
N GLY A 112 28.16 -17.01 5.69
CA GLY A 112 29.21 -17.97 5.43
C GLY A 112 28.89 -19.14 6.33
N GLU A 113 28.49 -20.24 5.70
CA GLU A 113 28.28 -21.48 6.40
C GLU A 113 29.54 -21.74 7.22
N LEU A 114 29.34 -21.87 8.52
CA LEU A 114 30.36 -22.33 9.45
C LEU A 114 30.69 -23.77 9.05
N GLU A 115 31.58 -23.95 8.07
CA GLU A 115 32.29 -25.21 7.89
C GLU A 115 33.09 -25.44 9.16
N LYS A 116 32.53 -26.28 10.05
CA LYS A 116 33.27 -26.93 11.12
C LYS A 116 34.47 -27.63 10.48
N PRO A 117 35.70 -27.41 10.96
CA PRO A 117 36.80 -28.26 10.54
C PRO A 117 36.52 -29.68 11.07
N GLU A 118 36.17 -30.57 10.15
CA GLU A 118 36.21 -32.00 10.42
C GLU A 118 37.65 -32.36 10.80
N LYS A 119 37.79 -32.88 12.02
CA LYS A 119 39.05 -33.35 12.57
C LYS A 119 39.56 -34.47 11.67
N SER A 120 40.53 -34.15 10.82
CA SER A 120 41.27 -35.18 10.10
C SER A 120 42.09 -35.95 11.14
N LEU A 121 41.65 -37.18 11.42
CA LEU A 121 42.49 -38.23 11.97
C LEU A 121 43.75 -38.32 11.09
N ILE A 122 44.92 -38.21 11.71
CA ILE A 122 46.12 -38.87 11.21
C ILE A 122 46.65 -39.72 12.35
N ILE A 123 46.88 -40.98 11.98
CA ILE A 123 47.27 -42.15 12.75
C ILE A 123 48.73 -42.03 13.16
#